data_AF-A0A950CJ44-F1
#
_entry.id   AF-A0A950CJ44-F1
#
_cell.length_a   1.000
_cell.length_b   1.000
_cell.length_c   1.000
_cell.angle_alpha   90.00
_cell.angle_beta   90.00
_cell.angle_gamma   90.00
#
_symmetry.space_group_name_H-M   'P 1'
#
loop_
_entity.id
_entity.type
_entity.pdbx_description
1 polymer ?
#
loop_
_entity_poly.entity_id
_entity_poly.type
_entity_poly.pdbx_seq_one_letter_code
_entity_poly.pdbx_strand_id
1 'polypeptide(L)'
;MLRVLRYRYVSPRVLRRTLLFWGGAVLVSAIAMAFAWAANGAAGLFGRAAAARPWLPFIVSPAGLALSVWLTRTVFPGAQGSGIPQTIAALHLGDAPLVDRILSLRIAVGKVCLTLLGL
;
A
#
# COMPACT_ATOMS: atom_id res chain seq x y z
N MET A 1 30.36 38.10 0.07
CA MET A 1 29.18 37.40 0.62
C MET A 1 28.56 36.38 -0.36
N LEU A 2 29.35 35.69 -1.20
CA LEU A 2 28.85 34.66 -2.15
C LEU A 2 29.50 33.27 -2.00
N ARG A 3 30.56 33.14 -1.18
CA ARG A 3 31.25 31.85 -0.96
C ARG A 3 30.59 30.95 0.11
N VAL A 4 29.80 31.52 1.02
CA VAL A 4 29.22 30.78 2.16
C VAL A 4 27.99 29.96 1.75
N LEU A 5 27.32 30.31 0.64
CA LEU A 5 26.16 29.57 0.14
C LEU A 5 26.54 28.21 -0.48
N ARG A 6 27.75 28.08 -1.03
CA ARG A 6 28.14 26.90 -1.83
C ARG A 6 28.57 25.69 -0.98
N TYR A 7 28.91 25.87 0.30
CA TYR A 7 29.38 24.79 1.19
C TYR A 7 28.24 24.07 1.94
N ARG A 8 27.01 24.62 1.93
CA ARG A 8 25.86 24.06 2.66
C ARG A 8 25.05 23.04 1.84
N TYR A 9 25.16 23.05 0.52
CA TYR A 9 24.37 22.20 -0.38
C TYR A 9 25.04 20.86 -0.75
N VAL A 10 26.33 20.65 -0.44
CA VAL A 10 27.05 19.42 -0.79
C VAL A 10 27.68 18.77 0.45
N SER A 11 26.92 18.73 1.55
CA SER A 11 27.22 17.80 2.63
C SER A 11 26.85 16.39 2.14
N PRO A 12 27.79 15.42 2.12
CA PRO A 12 27.48 14.05 1.71
C PRO A 12 26.32 13.43 2.48
N ARG A 13 26.10 13.86 3.73
CA ARG A 13 24.98 13.42 4.57
C ARG A 13 23.64 14.00 4.11
N VAL A 14 23.61 15.28 3.71
CA VAL A 14 22.39 15.92 3.19
C VAL A 14 22.02 15.31 1.85
N LEU A 15 22.99 15.15 0.94
CA LEU A 15 22.76 14.52 -0.36
C LEU A 15 22.24 13.09 -0.22
N ARG A 16 22.82 12.26 0.67
CA ARG A 16 22.32 10.90 0.94
C ARG A 16 20.88 10.89 1.42
N ARG A 17 20.52 11.76 2.37
CA ARG A 17 19.12 11.86 2.84
C ARG A 17 18.18 12.28 1.73
N THR A 18 18.54 13.30 0.96
CA THR A 18 17.75 13.76 -0.19
C THR A 18 17.55 12.62 -1.19
N LEU A 19 18.63 11.92 -1.60
CA LEU A 19 18.53 10.78 -2.51
C LEU A 19 17.63 9.66 -1.96
N LEU A 20 17.69 9.36 -0.67
CA LEU A 20 16.81 8.38 -0.03
C LEU A 20 15.34 8.81 -0.09
N PHE A 21 15.03 10.08 0.19
CA PHE A 21 13.65 10.59 0.09
C PHE A 21 13.13 10.60 -1.35
N TRP A 22 13.94 11.05 -2.31
CA TRP A 22 13.56 11.04 -3.72
C TRP A 22 13.39 9.62 -4.25
N GLY A 23 14.30 8.70 -3.91
CA GLY A 23 14.20 7.30 -4.27
C GLY A 23 12.94 6.65 -3.68
N GLY A 24 12.64 6.94 -2.40
CA GLY A 24 11.40 6.51 -1.76
C GLY A 24 10.15 7.06 -2.44
N ALA A 25 10.13 8.35 -2.78
CA ALA A 25 9.00 8.96 -3.49
C ALA A 25 8.75 8.30 -4.85
N VAL A 26 9.80 8.11 -5.65
CA VAL A 26 9.70 7.43 -6.96
C VAL A 26 9.17 6.00 -6.80
N LEU A 27 9.68 5.25 -5.82
CA LEU A 27 9.24 3.90 -5.54
C LEU A 27 7.76 3.85 -5.15
N VAL A 28 7.32 4.72 -4.23
CA VAL A 28 5.92 4.81 -3.80
C VAL A 28 5.02 5.17 -4.98
N SER A 29 5.41 6.12 -5.83
CA SER A 29 4.64 6.47 -7.03
C SER A 29 4.54 5.32 -8.02
N ALA A 30 5.63 4.58 -8.25
CA ALA A 30 5.61 3.41 -9.14
C ALA A 30 4.67 2.31 -8.62
N ILE A 31 4.72 2.02 -7.32
CA ILE A 31 3.83 1.04 -6.68
C ILE A 31 2.37 1.51 -6.76
N ALA A 32 2.09 2.79 -6.49
CA ALA A 32 0.75 3.35 -6.58
C ALA A 32 0.17 3.27 -8.00
N MET A 33 0.99 3.55 -9.02
CA MET A 33 0.58 3.44 -10.42
C MET A 33 0.28 1.98 -10.80
N ALA A 34 1.15 1.05 -10.42
CA ALA A 34 0.93 -0.39 -10.66
C ALA A 34 -0.34 -0.90 -9.97
N PHE A 35 -0.57 -0.47 -8.73
CA PHE A 35 -1.77 -0.80 -7.99
C PHE A 35 -3.03 -0.24 -8.66
N ALA A 36 -3.02 1.02 -9.10
CA ALA A 36 -4.15 1.63 -9.81
C ALA A 36 -4.47 0.90 -11.11
N TRP A 37 -3.45 0.50 -11.87
CA TRP A 37 -3.65 -0.27 -13.10
C TRP A 37 -4.27 -1.65 -12.82
N ALA A 38 -3.77 -2.36 -11.81
CA ALA A 38 -4.33 -3.63 -11.38
C ALA A 38 -5.78 -3.49 -10.86
N ALA A 39 -6.07 -2.44 -10.11
CA ALA A 39 -7.40 -2.14 -9.57
C ALA A 39 -8.41 -1.88 -10.69
N ASN A 40 -8.04 -1.07 -11.68
CA ASN A 40 -8.86 -0.84 -12.87
C ASN A 40 -9.08 -2.13 -13.67
N GLY A 41 -8.06 -2.99 -13.75
CA GLY A 41 -8.13 -4.31 -14.37
C GLY A 41 -9.13 -5.24 -13.66
N ALA A 42 -9.06 -5.33 -12.33
CA ALA A 42 -9.94 -6.15 -11.50
C ALA A 42 -11.40 -5.70 -11.61
N ALA A 43 -11.66 -4.41 -11.35
CA ALA A 43 -13.00 -3.83 -11.47
C ALA A 43 -13.55 -3.94 -12.90
N GLY A 44 -12.72 -3.75 -13.91
CA GLY A 44 -13.12 -3.94 -15.31
C GLY A 44 -13.47 -5.38 -15.66
N LEU A 45 -12.75 -6.36 -15.11
CA LEU A 45 -13.04 -7.78 -15.28
C LEU A 45 -14.36 -8.15 -14.60
N PHE A 46 -14.54 -7.74 -13.34
CA PHE A 46 -15.78 -7.98 -12.61
C PHE A 46 -16.98 -7.32 -13.28
N GLY A 47 -16.83 -6.08 -13.74
CA GLY A 47 -17.86 -5.35 -14.48
C GLY A 47 -18.28 -6.05 -15.77
N ARG A 48 -17.32 -6.56 -16.57
CA ARG A 48 -17.63 -7.34 -17.78
C ARG A 48 -18.35 -8.66 -17.45
N ALA A 49 -17.92 -9.35 -16.40
CA ALA A 49 -18.56 -10.59 -15.96
C ALA A 49 -19.99 -10.35 -15.47
N ALA A 50 -20.21 -9.28 -14.71
CA ALA A 50 -21.52 -8.86 -14.23
C ALA A 50 -22.45 -8.44 -15.39
N ALA A 51 -21.93 -7.72 -16.38
CA ALA A 51 -22.69 -7.35 -17.58
C ALA A 51 -23.10 -8.57 -18.41
N ALA A 52 -22.23 -9.57 -18.54
CA ALA A 52 -22.55 -10.81 -19.24
C ALA A 52 -23.53 -11.70 -18.46
N ARG A 53 -23.50 -11.66 -17.12
CA ARG A 53 -24.36 -12.48 -16.24
C ARG A 53 -24.82 -11.66 -15.03
N PRO A 54 -25.99 -10.99 -15.09
CA PRO A 54 -26.45 -10.09 -14.03
C PRO A 54 -26.68 -10.75 -12.65
N TRP A 55 -26.86 -12.07 -12.61
CA TRP A 55 -27.01 -12.81 -11.34
C TRP A 55 -25.67 -13.11 -10.65
N LEU A 56 -24.55 -13.01 -11.36
CA LEU A 56 -23.21 -13.39 -10.89
C LEU A 56 -22.73 -12.57 -9.67
N PRO A 57 -22.95 -11.24 -9.59
CA PRO A 57 -22.60 -10.45 -8.40
C PRO A 57 -23.22 -10.94 -7.10
N PHE A 58 -24.44 -11.49 -7.14
CA PHE A 58 -25.13 -11.99 -5.93
C PHE A 58 -24.44 -13.19 -5.29
N ILE A 59 -23.57 -13.89 -6.03
CA ILE A 59 -22.79 -15.02 -5.51
C ILE A 59 -21.33 -14.59 -5.32
N VAL A 60 -20.75 -13.94 -6.33
CA VAL A 60 -19.31 -13.62 -6.34
C VAL A 60 -18.96 -12.53 -5.32
N SER A 61 -19.75 -11.48 -5.17
CA SER A 61 -19.45 -10.42 -4.20
C SER A 61 -19.50 -10.91 -2.74
N PRO A 62 -20.53 -11.62 -2.26
CA PRO A 62 -20.51 -12.15 -0.90
C PRO A 62 -19.45 -13.23 -0.70
N ALA A 63 -19.18 -14.09 -1.69
CA ALA A 63 -18.10 -15.08 -1.62
C ALA A 63 -16.72 -14.41 -1.55
N GLY A 64 -16.49 -13.38 -2.37
CA GLY A 64 -15.26 -12.59 -2.38
C GLY A 64 -15.04 -11.83 -1.05
N LEU A 65 -16.10 -11.29 -0.46
CA LEU A 65 -16.04 -10.68 0.86
C LEU A 65 -15.71 -11.72 1.94
N ALA A 66 -16.38 -12.87 1.94
CA ALA A 66 -16.11 -13.95 2.89
C ALA A 66 -14.67 -14.45 2.78
N LEU A 67 -14.17 -14.62 1.55
CA LEU A 67 -12.78 -14.98 1.26
C LEU A 67 -11.82 -13.90 1.74
N SER A 68 -12.11 -12.61 1.49
CA SER A 68 -11.31 -11.48 1.97
C SER A 68 -11.18 -11.48 3.49
N VAL A 69 -12.31 -11.64 4.19
CA VAL A 69 -12.33 -11.68 5.66
C VAL A 69 -11.54 -12.87 6.19
N TRP A 70 -11.71 -14.05 5.58
CA TRP A 70 -10.96 -15.24 5.96
C TRP A 70 -9.46 -15.03 5.76
N LEU A 71 -9.02 -14.61 4.58
CA LEU A 71 -7.60 -14.34 4.27
C LEU A 71 -7.00 -13.25 5.17
N THR A 72 -7.75 -12.20 5.48
CA THR A 72 -7.31 -11.13 6.39
C THR A 72 -7.05 -11.67 7.81
N ARG A 73 -7.87 -12.64 8.26
CA ARG A 73 -7.75 -13.20 9.62
C ARG A 73 -6.68 -14.29 9.71
N THR A 74 -6.51 -15.11 8.67
CA THR A 74 -5.65 -16.30 8.71
C THR A 74 -4.28 -16.07 8.06
N VAL A 75 -4.24 -15.39 6.92
CA VAL A 75 -3.01 -15.22 6.13
C VAL A 75 -2.39 -13.85 6.37
N PHE A 76 -3.17 -12.77 6.44
CA PHE A 76 -2.64 -11.41 6.55
C PHE A 76 -3.10 -10.69 7.84
N PRO A 77 -2.86 -11.25 9.04
CA PRO A 77 -3.21 -10.57 10.28
C PRO A 77 -2.48 -9.22 10.34
N GLY A 78 -3.22 -8.15 10.64
CA GLY A 78 -2.72 -6.76 10.62
C GLY A 78 -3.09 -5.98 9.35
N ALA A 79 -3.55 -6.64 8.28
CA ALA A 79 -3.99 -5.99 7.05
C ALA A 79 -5.38 -5.33 7.14
N GLN A 80 -6.09 -5.47 8.26
CA GLN A 80 -7.42 -4.89 8.48
C GLN A 80 -7.44 -3.36 8.28
N GLY A 81 -8.59 -2.85 7.83
CA GLY A 81 -8.83 -1.42 7.66
C GLY A 81 -7.91 -0.76 6.64
N SER A 82 -7.88 0.57 6.62
CA SER A 82 -7.13 1.33 5.61
C SER A 82 -5.61 1.32 5.81
N GLY A 83 -5.10 1.02 7.00
CA GLY A 83 -3.67 1.21 7.31
C GLY A 83 -3.35 2.61 7.84
N ILE A 84 -4.24 3.61 7.64
CA ILE A 84 -3.98 5.00 8.05
C ILE A 84 -3.77 5.11 9.57
N PRO A 85 -4.64 4.54 10.44
CA PRO A 85 -4.40 4.58 11.88
C PRO A 85 -3.14 3.83 12.29
N GLN A 86 -2.81 2.71 11.63
CA GLN A 86 -1.57 1.95 11.88
C GLN A 86 -0.32 2.79 11.55
N THR A 87 -0.32 3.48 10.41
CA THR A 87 0.77 4.36 10.01
C THR A 87 0.90 5.56 10.94
N ILE A 88 -0.23 6.19 11.32
CA ILE A 88 -0.22 7.29 12.29
C ILE A 88 0.32 6.81 13.63
N ALA A 89 -0.11 5.64 14.13
CA ALA A 89 0.40 5.06 15.37
C ALA A 89 1.92 4.81 15.28
N ALA A 90 2.39 4.23 14.17
CA ALA A 90 3.80 3.95 13.94
C ALA A 90 4.68 5.20 13.96
N LEU A 91 4.19 6.35 13.48
CA LEU A 91 4.93 7.63 13.56
C LEU A 91 5.13 8.13 15.00
N HIS A 92 4.30 7.68 15.95
CA HIS A 92 4.42 8.05 17.36
C HIS A 92 5.19 7.00 18.19
N LEU A 93 5.54 5.86 17.60
CA LEU A 93 6.34 4.83 18.26
C LEU A 93 7.82 5.18 18.17
N GLY A 94 8.51 5.21 19.32
CA GLY A 94 9.97 5.34 19.38
C GLY A 94 10.73 4.01 19.22
N ASP A 95 10.01 2.89 19.15
CA ASP A 95 10.56 1.54 19.13
C ASP A 95 10.47 0.92 17.74
N ALA A 96 11.61 0.85 17.03
CA ALA A 96 11.71 0.37 15.66
C ALA A 96 11.20 -1.09 15.46
N PRO A 97 11.55 -2.06 16.32
CA PRO A 97 10.94 -3.40 16.32
C PRO A 97 9.41 -3.41 16.33
N LEU A 98 8.79 -2.47 17.05
CA LEU A 98 7.35 -2.37 17.18
C LEU A 98 6.71 -1.79 15.91
N VAL A 99 7.38 -0.82 15.28
CA VAL A 99 7.00 -0.27 13.97
C VAL A 99 7.06 -1.35 12.89
N ASP A 100 8.14 -2.13 12.82
CA ASP A 100 8.31 -3.18 11.81
C ASP A 100 7.23 -4.28 11.92
N ARG A 101 6.76 -4.56 13.13
CA ARG A 101 5.69 -5.53 13.37
C ARG A 101 4.34 -5.05 12.83
N ILE A 102 4.07 -3.74 12.90
CA ILE A 102 2.78 -3.13 12.53
C ILE A 102 2.77 -2.72 11.05
N LEU A 103 3.93 -2.38 10.47
CA LEU A 103 4.10 -1.94 9.08
C LEU A 103 4.99 -2.91 8.26
N SER A 104 4.78 -4.22 8.44
CA SER A 104 5.55 -5.23 7.71
C SER A 104 5.19 -5.30 6.21
N LEU A 105 6.15 -5.72 5.38
CA LEU A 105 5.92 -5.96 3.95
C LEU A 105 4.81 -6.99 3.70
N ARG A 106 4.67 -8.00 4.58
CA ARG A 106 3.57 -8.97 4.54
C ARG A 106 2.21 -8.29 4.63
N ILE A 107 2.07 -7.32 5.54
CA ILE A 107 0.82 -6.56 5.71
C ILE A 107 0.55 -5.68 4.49
N ALA A 108 1.58 -5.03 3.94
CA ALA A 108 1.46 -4.20 2.74
C ALA A 108 1.00 -5.01 1.52
N VAL A 109 1.63 -6.16 1.25
CA VAL A 109 1.23 -7.09 0.19
C VAL A 109 -0.20 -7.59 0.41
N GLY A 110 -0.52 -7.97 1.65
CA GLY A 110 -1.87 -8.38 2.02
C GLY A 110 -2.92 -7.32 1.67
N LYS A 111 -2.68 -6.04 2.01
CA LYS A 111 -3.59 -4.93 1.70
C LYS A 111 -3.81 -4.76 0.20
N VAL A 112 -2.74 -4.83 -0.60
CA VAL A 112 -2.85 -4.73 -2.07
C VAL A 112 -3.71 -5.88 -2.60
N CYS A 113 -3.35 -7.12 -2.29
CA CYS A 113 -4.06 -8.31 -2.80
C CYS A 113 -5.53 -8.35 -2.38
N LEU A 114 -5.83 -8.05 -1.11
CA LEU A 114 -7.19 -8.05 -0.58
C LEU A 114 -8.05 -6.94 -1.20
N THR A 115 -7.45 -5.78 -1.46
CA THR A 115 -8.18 -4.68 -2.13
C THR A 115 -8.48 -5.03 -3.58
N LEU A 116 -7.52 -5.61 -4.30
CA LEU A 116 -7.73 -6.09 -5.67
C LEU A 116 -8.78 -7.21 -5.73
N LEU A 117 -8.86 -8.07 -4.72
CA LEU A 117 -9.89 -9.12 -4.65
C LEU A 117 -11.29 -8.57 -4.34
N GLY A 118 -11.37 -7.41 -3.68
CA GLY A 118 -12.63 -6.72 -3.40
C GLY A 118 -13.15 -5.85 -4.54
N LEU A 119 -12.37 -5.67 -5.61
CA LEU A 119 -12.68 -4.84 -6.78
C LEU A 119 -13.11 -5.70 -7.98
#